data_AF-A0A7C5LM52-F1
#
_entry.id   AF-A0A7C5LM52-F1
#
_cell.length_a   1.000
_cell.length_b   1.000
_cell.length_c   1.000
_cell.angle_alpha   90.00
_cell.angle_beta   90.00
_cell.angle_gamma   90.00
#
_symmetry.space_group_name_H-M   'P 1'
#
loop_
_entity.id
_entity.type
_entity.pdbx_description
1 polymer ?
#
loop_
_entity_poly.entity_id
_entity_poly.type
_entity_poly.pdbx_seq_one_letter_code
_entity_poly.pdbx_strand_id
1 'polypeptide(L)'
;CMVAFYWIYWTRGYWGQFMPLPSTGLAAPVYITATAACLSSIVTGQMGNVFACRSTRASIFKMGFFSNRLIWLGIAVETTLILAIDYLKPFQFVFGTAPLRLTDWLFLLTITPTLLLLEEGRKWLVRRRSRPAHGKWGKAKCDLSSSVAAG
;
A
#
# COMPACT_ATOMS: atom_id res chain seq x y z
N CYS A 1 7.63 4.47 3.78
CA CYS A 1 8.66 5.51 3.93
C CYS A 1 9.76 5.08 4.89
N MET A 2 9.54 5.09 6.20
CA MET A 2 10.60 4.87 7.20
C MET A 2 11.27 3.49 7.08
N VAL A 3 10.51 2.44 6.82
CA VAL A 3 11.08 1.09 6.61
C VAL A 3 12.05 1.06 5.44
N ALA A 4 11.70 1.69 4.31
CA ALA A 4 12.56 1.76 3.13
C ALA A 4 13.81 2.61 3.39
N PHE A 5 13.68 3.69 4.17
CA PHE A 5 14.82 4.50 4.61
C PHE A 5 15.81 3.67 5.44
N TYR A 6 15.33 2.97 6.47
CA TYR A 6 16.18 2.12 7.32
C TYR A 6 16.77 0.92 6.57
N TRP A 7 16.03 0.36 5.60
CA TRP A 7 16.53 -0.72 4.74
C TRP A 7 17.83 -0.32 4.02
N ILE A 8 17.89 0.89 3.46
CA ILE A 8 19.10 1.41 2.81
C ILE A 8 20.25 1.55 3.80
N TYR A 9 20.00 2.02 5.02
CA TYR A 9 21.04 2.15 6.03
C TYR A 9 21.57 0.80 6.52
N TRP A 10 20.69 -0.18 6.74
CA TRP A 10 21.09 -1.54 7.12
C TRP A 10 21.90 -2.20 6.00
N THR A 11 21.44 -2.14 4.75
CA THR A 11 22.21 -2.72 3.62
C THR A 11 23.56 -2.05 3.37
N ARG A 12 23.75 -0.82 3.87
CA ARG A 12 25.01 -0.06 3.77
C ARG A 12 25.90 -0.16 5.02
N GLY A 13 25.57 -1.05 5.96
CA GLY A 13 26.43 -1.38 7.12
C GLY A 13 26.05 -0.70 8.43
N TYR A 14 25.03 0.16 8.46
CA TYR A 14 24.55 0.84 9.68
C TYR A 14 23.46 0.03 10.40
N TRP A 15 23.72 -1.26 10.62
CA TRP A 15 22.77 -2.18 11.26
C TRP A 15 22.42 -1.71 12.68
N GLY A 16 21.12 -1.67 13.00
CA GLY A 16 20.62 -1.36 14.34
C GLY A 16 20.68 0.11 14.79
N GLN A 17 21.13 1.04 13.94
CA GLN A 17 21.11 2.47 14.26
C GLN A 17 19.76 3.09 13.96
N PHE A 18 19.09 3.59 15.00
CA PHE A 18 17.83 4.34 14.88
C PHE A 18 18.04 5.86 14.92
N MET A 19 18.99 6.36 15.72
CA MET A 19 19.51 7.76 15.72
C MET A 19 20.86 7.84 16.46
N PRO A 20 21.79 8.75 16.12
CA PRO A 20 21.84 9.66 14.96
C PRO A 20 22.44 8.98 13.71
N LEU A 21 21.79 9.13 12.55
CA LEU A 21 22.31 8.63 11.28
C LEU A 21 23.17 9.70 10.59
N PRO A 22 24.34 9.33 10.03
CA PRO A 22 25.23 10.32 9.42
C PRO A 22 24.63 10.85 8.12
N SER A 23 24.25 12.14 8.12
CA SER A 23 23.66 12.85 6.98
C SER A 23 24.67 13.72 6.22
N THR A 24 25.88 13.91 6.76
CA THR A 24 26.92 14.79 6.22
C THR A 24 28.24 14.05 5.99
N GLY A 25 29.15 14.68 5.24
CA GLY A 25 30.48 14.11 4.94
C GLY A 25 30.42 12.87 4.04
N LEU A 26 31.22 11.84 4.35
CA LEU A 26 31.34 10.62 3.54
C LEU A 26 30.05 9.79 3.44
N ALA A 27 29.09 10.01 4.36
CA ALA A 27 27.80 9.30 4.39
C ALA A 27 26.66 10.03 3.66
N ALA A 28 26.89 11.27 3.18
CA ALA A 28 25.93 12.03 2.39
C ALA A 28 25.27 11.24 1.24
N PRO A 29 25.99 10.43 0.42
CA PRO A 29 25.34 9.68 -0.66
C PRO A 29 24.38 8.59 -0.15
N VAL A 30 24.60 8.03 1.05
CA VAL A 30 23.70 7.05 1.66
C VAL A 30 22.39 7.72 2.07
N TYR A 31 22.47 8.91 2.66
CA TYR A 31 21.30 9.70 3.05
C TYR A 31 20.42 10.09 1.85
N ILE A 32 21.05 10.54 0.76
CA ILE A 32 20.38 10.89 -0.51
C ILE A 32 19.67 9.66 -1.10
N THR A 33 20.34 8.50 -1.11
CA THR A 33 19.73 7.24 -1.58
C THR A 33 18.56 6.81 -0.69
N ALA A 34 18.70 6.92 0.64
CA ALA A 34 17.64 6.56 1.58
C ALA A 34 16.41 7.47 1.43
N THR A 35 16.64 8.76 1.14
CA THR A 35 15.57 9.73 0.83
C THR A 35 14.85 9.37 -0.46
N ALA A 36 15.58 8.98 -1.51
CA ALA A 36 14.99 8.49 -2.76
C ALA A 36 14.14 7.22 -2.54
N ALA A 37 14.64 6.25 -1.76
CA ALA A 37 13.88 5.05 -1.41
C ALA A 37 12.63 5.36 -0.57
N CYS A 38 12.71 6.35 0.31
CA CYS A 38 11.57 6.85 1.07
C CYS A 38 10.49 7.41 0.12
N LEU A 39 10.87 8.29 -0.81
CA LEU A 39 9.98 8.88 -1.81
C LEU A 39 9.35 7.81 -2.69
N SER A 40 10.16 6.89 -3.22
CA SER A 40 9.69 5.73 -3.99
C SER A 40 8.66 4.93 -3.23
N SER A 41 8.90 4.60 -1.95
CA SER A 41 7.96 3.82 -1.14
C SER A 41 6.62 4.54 -0.91
N ILE A 42 6.60 5.87 -0.91
CA ILE A 42 5.37 6.66 -0.79
C ILE A 42 4.56 6.51 -2.08
N VAL A 43 5.19 6.69 -3.25
CA VAL A 43 4.53 6.54 -4.55
C VAL A 43 4.02 5.10 -4.73
N THR A 44 4.83 4.10 -4.38
CA THR A 44 4.40 2.70 -4.38
C THR A 44 3.20 2.45 -3.46
N GLY A 45 3.16 3.12 -2.30
CA GLY A 45 2.01 3.08 -1.38
C GLY A 45 0.75 3.71 -1.98
N GLN A 46 0.89 4.82 -2.71
CA GLN A 46 -0.22 5.46 -3.44
C GLN A 46 -0.81 4.52 -4.50
N MET A 47 0.05 3.81 -5.23
CA MET A 47 -0.38 2.79 -6.19
C MET A 47 -1.21 1.68 -5.52
N GLY A 48 -0.77 1.20 -4.35
CA GLY A 48 -1.54 0.27 -3.53
C GLY A 48 -2.90 0.81 -3.09
N ASN A 49 -2.98 2.11 -2.75
CA ASN A 49 -4.22 2.78 -2.39
C ASN A 49 -5.18 2.92 -3.59
N VAL A 50 -4.68 3.20 -4.79
CA VAL A 50 -5.50 3.20 -6.03
C VAL A 50 -6.14 1.83 -6.24
N PHE A 51 -5.39 0.74 -6.04
CA PHE A 51 -5.92 -0.62 -6.07
C PHE A 51 -6.94 -0.87 -4.94
N ALA A 52 -6.68 -0.39 -3.74
CA ALA A 52 -7.57 -0.54 -2.59
C ALA A 52 -8.93 0.15 -2.80
N CYS A 53 -8.93 1.38 -3.32
CA CYS A 53 -10.12 2.14 -3.68
C CYS A 53 -10.99 1.41 -4.71
N ARG A 54 -10.38 0.76 -5.72
CA ARG A 54 -11.10 -0.13 -6.66
C ARG A 54 -11.70 -1.33 -5.94
N SER A 55 -10.88 -2.00 -5.13
CA SER A 55 -11.25 -3.20 -4.37
C SER A 55 -12.43 -2.97 -3.42
N THR A 56 -12.64 -1.73 -2.97
CA THR A 56 -13.75 -1.36 -2.06
C THR A 56 -15.11 -1.49 -2.74
N ARG A 57 -15.18 -1.30 -4.07
CA ARG A 57 -16.43 -1.47 -4.83
C ARG A 57 -16.70 -2.92 -5.26
N ALA A 58 -15.68 -3.73 -5.57
CA ALA A 58 -15.81 -5.19 -5.54
C ALA A 58 -14.44 -5.88 -5.38
N SER A 59 -14.47 -7.11 -4.84
CA SER A 59 -13.26 -7.92 -4.60
C SER A 59 -12.44 -8.10 -5.89
N ILE A 60 -11.12 -7.92 -5.76
CA ILE A 60 -10.16 -7.95 -6.87
C ILE A 60 -10.22 -9.28 -7.61
N PHE A 61 -10.48 -10.36 -6.87
CA PHE A 61 -10.63 -11.72 -7.39
C PHE A 61 -11.90 -11.95 -8.24
N LYS A 62 -12.96 -11.14 -8.07
CA LYS A 62 -14.22 -11.30 -8.82
C LYS A 62 -14.33 -10.43 -10.06
N MET A 63 -13.58 -9.33 -10.16
CA MET A 63 -13.85 -8.28 -11.16
C MET A 63 -12.82 -8.21 -12.32
N GLY A 64 -11.85 -9.14 -12.38
CA GLY A 64 -10.85 -9.19 -13.44
C GLY A 64 -9.83 -8.05 -13.39
N PHE A 65 -8.54 -8.39 -13.40
CA PHE A 65 -7.43 -7.43 -13.24
C PHE A 65 -7.44 -6.31 -14.32
N PHE A 66 -7.89 -6.63 -15.54
CA PHE A 66 -7.77 -5.76 -16.73
C PHE A 66 -9.02 -4.96 -17.13
N SER A 67 -10.13 -5.03 -16.40
CA SER A 67 -11.39 -4.43 -16.89
C SER A 67 -11.42 -2.88 -16.92
N ASN A 68 -10.49 -2.18 -16.25
CA ASN A 68 -10.53 -0.71 -16.15
C ASN A 68 -9.22 -0.06 -16.60
N ARG A 69 -9.24 0.58 -17.77
CA ARG A 69 -8.10 1.29 -18.38
C ARG A 69 -7.63 2.49 -17.57
N LEU A 70 -8.51 3.16 -16.80
CA LEU A 70 -8.11 4.31 -15.99
C LEU A 70 -7.12 3.94 -14.86
N ILE A 71 -7.25 2.74 -14.30
CA ILE A 71 -6.35 2.27 -13.24
C ILE A 71 -4.97 2.00 -13.81
N TRP A 72 -4.91 1.36 -14.98
CA TRP A 72 -3.66 1.15 -15.70
C TRP A 72 -3.01 2.47 -16.11
N LEU A 73 -3.81 3.47 -16.52
CA LEU A 73 -3.29 4.81 -16.80
C LEU A 73 -2.70 5.46 -15.54
N GLY A 74 -3.39 5.39 -14.40
CA GLY A 74 -2.88 5.90 -13.12
C GLY A 74 -1.56 5.26 -12.72
N ILE A 75 -1.50 3.92 -12.76
CA ILE A 75 -0.28 3.15 -12.48
C ILE A 75 0.86 3.52 -13.44
N ALA A 76 0.56 3.66 -14.73
CA ALA A 76 1.56 4.03 -15.73
C ALA A 76 2.10 5.45 -15.48
N VAL A 77 1.24 6.40 -15.12
CA VAL A 77 1.62 7.77 -14.77
C VAL A 77 2.48 7.79 -13.50
N GLU A 78 2.06 7.13 -12.43
CA GLU A 78 2.81 7.02 -11.18
C GLU A 78 4.18 6.38 -11.40
N THR A 79 4.24 5.27 -12.15
CA THR A 79 5.49 4.56 -12.48
C THR A 79 6.41 5.45 -13.32
N THR A 80 5.87 6.16 -14.30
CA THR A 80 6.66 7.08 -15.14
C THR A 80 7.22 8.23 -14.31
N LEU A 81 6.41 8.79 -13.41
CA LEU A 81 6.82 9.90 -12.56
C LEU A 81 7.93 9.49 -11.58
N ILE A 82 7.83 8.32 -10.94
CA ILE A 82 8.88 7.88 -10.03
C ILE A 82 10.19 7.57 -10.77
N LEU A 83 10.12 6.94 -11.94
CA LEU A 83 11.29 6.73 -12.80
C LEU A 83 11.90 8.05 -13.27
N ALA A 84 11.07 9.04 -13.60
CA ALA A 84 11.52 10.38 -13.95
C ALA A 84 12.29 11.01 -12.79
N ILE A 85 11.78 10.91 -11.55
CA ILE A 85 12.43 11.48 -10.36
C ILE A 85 13.76 10.77 -10.04
N ASP A 86 13.82 9.45 -10.17
CA ASP A 86 15.00 8.67 -9.79
C ASP A 86 16.12 8.71 -10.84
N TYR A 87 15.81 8.92 -12.12
CA TYR A 87 16.81 8.81 -13.21
C TYR A 87 17.09 10.11 -13.96
N LEU A 88 16.22 11.13 -13.88
CA LEU A 88 16.50 12.41 -14.54
C LEU A 88 17.33 13.32 -13.64
N LYS A 89 18.49 13.74 -14.16
CA LYS A 89 19.40 14.70 -13.50
C LYS A 89 18.75 15.99 -12.95
N PRO A 90 17.82 16.68 -13.64
CA PRO A 90 17.19 17.87 -13.07
C PRO A 90 16.37 17.56 -11.81
N PHE A 91 15.69 16.41 -11.77
CA PHE A 91 14.90 16.01 -10.61
C PHE A 91 15.79 15.51 -9.47
N GLN A 92 16.89 14.81 -9.78
CA GLN A 92 17.90 14.45 -8.79
C GLN A 92 18.51 15.67 -8.09
N PHE A 93 18.74 16.75 -8.82
CA PHE A 93 19.25 18.00 -8.26
C PHE A 93 18.23 18.72 -7.38
N VAL A 94 16.95 18.76 -7.78
CA VAL A 94 15.88 19.44 -7.02
C VAL A 94 15.49 18.65 -5.77
N PHE A 95 15.32 17.33 -5.89
CA PHE A 95 14.84 16.48 -4.80
C PHE A 95 15.97 15.86 -3.95
N GLY A 96 17.23 15.98 -4.37
CA GLY A 96 18.35 15.33 -3.70
C GLY A 96 18.17 13.80 -3.72
N THR A 97 17.86 13.24 -4.89
CA THR A 97 17.70 11.79 -5.08
C THR A 97 18.92 11.17 -5.75
N ALA A 98 19.12 9.88 -5.52
CA ALA A 98 20.16 9.09 -6.15
C ALA A 98 19.53 7.87 -6.82
N PRO A 99 20.14 7.34 -7.90
CA PRO A 99 19.63 6.14 -8.56
C PRO A 99 19.59 4.96 -7.57
N LEU A 100 18.42 4.34 -7.45
CA LEU A 100 18.22 3.16 -6.63
C LEU A 100 18.85 1.93 -7.28
N ARG A 101 19.39 1.02 -6.46
CA ARG A 101 19.86 -0.27 -6.96
C ARG A 101 18.66 -1.18 -7.22
N LEU A 102 18.87 -2.19 -8.07
CA LEU A 102 17.84 -3.18 -8.36
C LEU A 102 17.35 -3.92 -7.11
N THR A 103 18.23 -4.12 -6.12
CA THR A 103 17.90 -4.69 -4.81
C THR A 103 16.88 -3.85 -4.03
N ASP A 104 16.97 -2.53 -4.15
CA ASP A 104 16.10 -1.59 -3.45
C ASP A 104 14.72 -1.55 -4.13
N TRP A 105 14.71 -1.65 -5.47
CA TRP A 105 13.50 -1.84 -6.26
C TRP A 105 12.77 -3.14 -5.92
N LEU A 106 13.48 -4.24 -5.73
CA LEU A 106 12.88 -5.50 -5.28
C LEU A 106 12.21 -5.36 -3.91
N PHE A 107 12.85 -4.67 -2.97
CA PHE A 107 12.25 -4.38 -1.68
C PHE A 107 10.98 -3.53 -1.84
N LEU A 108 11.02 -2.46 -2.62
CA LEU A 108 9.85 -1.60 -2.89
C LEU A 108 8.70 -2.39 -3.54
N LEU A 109 9.00 -3.28 -4.48
CA LEU A 109 8.01 -4.16 -5.11
C LEU A 109 7.28 -5.05 -4.12
N THR A 110 7.88 -5.41 -2.99
CA THR A 110 7.20 -6.18 -1.92
C THR A 110 6.22 -5.34 -1.10
N ILE A 111 6.38 -4.01 -1.07
CA ILE A 111 5.48 -3.12 -0.32
C ILE A 111 4.08 -3.10 -0.94
N THR A 112 3.99 -3.02 -2.27
CA THR A 112 2.70 -3.00 -3.00
C THR A 112 1.78 -4.17 -2.68
N PRO A 113 2.20 -5.45 -2.85
CA PRO A 113 1.34 -6.59 -2.56
C PRO A 113 1.05 -6.71 -1.06
N THR A 114 1.99 -6.33 -0.19
CA THR A 114 1.77 -6.35 1.27
C THR A 114 0.63 -5.41 1.68
N LEU A 115 0.60 -4.18 1.14
CA LEU A 115 -0.50 -3.24 1.37
C LEU A 115 -1.83 -3.76 0.82
N LEU A 116 -1.79 -4.36 -0.37
CA LEU A 116 -2.96 -4.98 -0.99
C LEU A 116 -3.54 -6.12 -0.15
N LEU A 117 -2.68 -7.01 0.35
CA LEU A 117 -3.05 -8.11 1.24
C LEU A 117 -3.61 -7.61 2.57
N LEU A 118 -3.02 -6.56 3.16
CA LEU A 118 -3.54 -5.94 4.38
C LEU A 118 -4.96 -5.38 4.18
N GLU A 119 -5.22 -4.71 3.06
CA GLU A 119 -6.56 -4.17 2.76
C GLU A 119 -7.59 -5.27 2.45
N GLU A 120 -7.21 -6.31 1.69
CA GLU A 120 -8.05 -7.49 1.48
C GLU A 120 -8.37 -8.19 2.83
N GLY A 121 -7.37 -8.34 3.69
CA GLY A 121 -7.51 -8.88 5.05
C GLY A 121 -8.46 -8.05 5.90
N ARG A 122 -8.32 -6.72 5.90
CA ARG A 122 -9.22 -5.80 6.61
C ARG A 122 -10.65 -5.95 6.11
N LYS A 123 -10.86 -6.04 4.79
CA LYS A 123 -12.19 -6.27 4.19
C LYS A 123 -12.78 -7.60 4.60
N TRP A 124 -11.99 -8.65 4.63
CA TRP A 124 -12.43 -9.96 5.08
C TRP A 124 -12.85 -9.97 6.55
N LEU A 125 -12.07 -9.30 7.42
CA LEU A 125 -12.41 -9.08 8.84
C LEU A 125 -13.73 -8.32 9.02
N VAL A 126 -13.93 -7.23 8.26
CA VAL A 126 -15.19 -6.45 8.30
C VAL A 126 -16.37 -7.28 7.80
N ARG A 127 -16.25 -8.01 6.68
CA ARG A 127 -17.31 -8.90 6.18
C ARG A 127 -17.67 -10.01 7.17
N ARG A 128 -16.69 -10.54 7.91
CA ARG A 128 -16.93 -11.53 8.98
C ARG A 128 -17.67 -10.93 10.18
N ARG A 129 -17.41 -9.66 10.52
CA ARG A 129 -18.13 -8.95 11.60
C ARG A 129 -19.54 -8.52 11.19
N SER A 130 -19.76 -8.20 9.91
CA SER A 130 -21.08 -7.84 9.37
C SER A 130 -21.95 -9.06 9.00
N ARG A 131 -21.99 -10.09 9.86
CA ARG A 131 -23.08 -11.07 9.81
C ARG A 131 -24.37 -10.31 10.13
N PRO A 132 -25.35 -10.23 9.20
CA PRO A 132 -26.64 -9.66 9.56
C PRO A 132 -27.23 -10.53 10.66
N ALA A 133 -27.62 -9.94 11.78
CA ALA A 133 -28.52 -10.56 12.74
C ALA A 133 -29.95 -10.69 12.15
N HIS A 134 -30.07 -10.92 10.83
CA HIS A 134 -31.33 -10.99 10.09
C HIS A 134 -31.91 -12.42 10.10
N GLY A 135 -31.89 -13.06 11.27
CA GLY A 135 -32.43 -14.42 11.44
C GLY A 135 -33.30 -14.60 12.67
N LYS A 136 -33.29 -13.66 13.63
CA LYS A 136 -34.05 -13.82 14.89
C LYS A 136 -35.39 -13.07 14.92
N TRP A 137 -35.55 -12.00 14.13
CA TRP A 137 -36.77 -11.19 14.13
C TRP A 137 -37.91 -11.75 13.27
N GLY A 138 -37.58 -12.54 12.24
CA GLY A 138 -38.58 -13.20 11.38
C GLY A 138 -39.32 -14.34 12.09
N LYS A 139 -38.62 -15.18 12.88
CA LYS A 139 -39.25 -16.23 13.68
C LYS A 139 -40.13 -15.67 14.80
N ALA A 140 -39.62 -14.69 15.55
CA ALA A 140 -40.37 -14.08 16.66
C ALA A 140 -41.72 -13.48 16.21
N LYS A 141 -41.80 -12.93 14.99
CA LYS A 141 -43.07 -12.44 14.43
C LYS A 141 -44.04 -13.54 14.01
N CYS A 142 -43.55 -14.65 13.45
CA CYS A 142 -44.42 -15.79 13.12
C CYS A 142 -44.98 -16.46 14.38
N ASP A 143 -44.17 -16.57 15.43
CA ASP A 143 -44.59 -17.19 16.70
C ASP A 143 -45.65 -16.34 17.42
N LEU A 144 -45.50 -15.00 17.45
CA LEU A 144 -46.53 -14.11 18.01
C LEU A 144 -47.84 -14.12 17.23
N SER A 145 -47.78 -14.20 15.89
CA SER A 145 -48.99 -14.25 15.07
C SER A 145 -49.77 -15.56 15.25
N SER A 146 -49.09 -16.67 15.54
CA SER A 146 -49.73 -17.96 15.80
C SER A 146 -50.41 -17.99 17.18
N SER A 147 -49.88 -17.30 18.19
CA SER A 147 -50.49 -17.25 19.53
C SER A 147 -51.69 -16.30 19.61
N VAL A 148 -51.71 -15.22 18.82
CA VAL A 148 -52.87 -14.29 18.76
C VAL A 148 -54.03 -14.88 17.96
N ALA A 149 -53.77 -15.76 16.99
CA ALA A 149 -54.83 -16.42 16.21
C ALA A 149 -55.49 -17.61 16.94
N ALA A 150 -54.97 -18.01 18.11
CA ALA A 150 -55.40 -19.20 18.86
C ALA A 150 -56.13 -18.86 20.18
N GLY A 151 -56.40 -17.58 20.46
CA GLY A 151 -57.19 -17.11 21.62
C GLY A 151 -58.33 -16.23 21.18
#